data_AF-A0A9X2G8R3-F1
#
_entry.id   AF-A0A9X2G8R3-F1
#
_cell.length_a   1.000
_cell.length_b   1.000
_cell.length_c   1.000
_cell.angle_alpha   90.00
_cell.angle_beta   90.00
_cell.angle_gamma   90.00
#
_symmetry.space_group_name_H-M   'P 1'
#
loop_
_entity.id
_entity.type
_entity.pdbx_description
1 polymer ?
#
loop_
_entity_poly.entity_id
_entity_poly.type
_entity_poly.pdbx_seq_one_letter_code
_entity_poly.pdbx_strand_id
1 'polypeptide(L)'
;MSELTFTLLRLGYLVLLWVFVLSAVAVLRRDLAGPRTASTRRRRPEPAGPAPTPTPGGGAPRAPQRGGPSRLVVVAGPLTGTTIPLTSSGVLIGRAPSCTLVLDDDYSSSRHARIFPQGGQWFVEDLGSTNGTYIGEERVQGIVPLAPGVGVQIGQSVVELQG
;
A
#
# COMPACT_ATOMS: atom_id res chain seq x y z
N MET A 1 -30.41 18.75 47.71
CA MET A 1 -30.04 18.45 46.31
C MET A 1 -30.38 17.00 46.08
N SER A 2 -31.39 16.72 45.26
CA SER A 2 -32.08 15.43 45.20
C SER A 2 -31.21 14.30 44.64
N GLU A 3 -31.13 13.17 45.35
CA GLU A 3 -30.54 11.88 44.93
C GLU A 3 -31.00 11.43 43.52
N LEU A 4 -32.25 11.77 43.18
CA LEU A 4 -32.83 11.55 41.86
C LEU A 4 -32.05 12.26 40.74
N THR A 5 -31.55 13.47 40.98
CA THR A 5 -30.79 14.26 39.99
C THR A 5 -29.45 13.60 39.68
N PHE A 6 -28.74 13.12 40.71
CA PHE A 6 -27.48 12.38 40.52
C PHE A 6 -27.70 11.04 39.81
N THR A 7 -28.79 10.33 40.13
CA THR A 7 -29.15 9.06 39.48
C THR A 7 -29.48 9.28 38.00
N LEU A 8 -30.27 10.31 37.68
CA LEU A 8 -30.61 10.68 36.31
C LEU A 8 -29.38 11.11 35.50
N LEU A 9 -28.47 11.87 36.09
CA LEU A 9 -27.22 12.27 35.43
C LEU A 9 -26.33 11.06 35.12
N ARG A 10 -26.20 10.12 36.06
CA ARG A 10 -25.42 8.89 35.89
C ARG A 10 -26.01 7.99 34.81
N LEU A 11 -27.33 7.81 34.79
CA LEU A 11 -28.04 7.07 33.75
C LEU A 11 -27.91 7.73 32.38
N GLY A 12 -28.08 9.06 32.32
CA GLY A 12 -27.91 9.82 31.09
C GLY A 12 -26.49 9.71 30.51
N TYR A 13 -25.48 9.83 31.37
CA TYR A 13 -24.08 9.64 30.97
C TYR A 13 -23.82 8.21 30.46
N LEU A 14 -24.36 7.20 31.13
CA LEU A 14 -24.21 5.81 30.72
C LEU A 14 -24.89 5.54 29.37
N VAL A 15 -26.09 6.07 29.14
CA VAL A 15 -26.78 5.99 27.84
C VAL A 15 -25.97 6.69 26.75
N LEU A 16 -25.43 7.89 27.02
CA LEU A 16 -24.63 8.63 26.05
C LEU A 16 -23.34 7.87 25.68
N LEU A 17 -22.68 7.26 26.67
CA LEU A 17 -21.49 6.43 26.46
C LEU A 17 -21.85 5.19 25.62
N TRP A 18 -22.97 4.53 25.92
CA TRP A 18 -23.45 3.39 25.13
C TRP A 18 -23.80 3.78 23.70
N VAL A 19 -24.46 4.93 23.47
CA VAL A 19 -24.74 5.44 22.12
C VAL A 19 -23.44 5.72 21.36
N PHE A 20 -22.45 6.31 22.03
CA PHE A 20 -21.13 6.53 21.45
C PHE A 20 -20.41 5.22 21.07
N VAL A 21 -20.43 4.23 21.96
CA VAL A 21 -19.84 2.91 21.67
C VAL A 21 -20.55 2.23 20.51
N LEU A 22 -21.89 2.25 20.48
CA LEU A 22 -22.67 1.67 19.39
C LEU A 22 -22.45 2.40 18.06
N SER A 23 -22.35 3.73 18.07
CA SER A 23 -22.07 4.50 16.86
C SER A 23 -20.66 4.24 16.33
N ALA A 24 -19.65 4.19 17.21
CA ALA A 24 -18.27 3.85 16.85
C ALA A 24 -18.16 2.45 16.23
N VAL A 25 -18.81 1.45 16.83
CA VAL A 25 -18.87 0.08 16.30
C VAL A 25 -19.64 0.03 14.98
N ALA A 26 -20.73 0.79 14.84
CA ALA A 26 -21.51 0.85 13.60
C ALA A 26 -20.71 1.47 12.43
N VAL A 27 -19.90 2.50 12.69
CA VAL A 27 -18.99 3.10 11.70
C VAL A 27 -17.92 2.08 11.30
N LEU A 28 -17.23 1.47 12.27
CA LEU A 28 -16.22 0.45 12.01
C LEU A 28 -16.76 -0.74 11.21
N ARG A 29 -17.99 -1.19 11.52
CA ARG A 29 -18.66 -2.26 10.77
C ARG A 29 -19.05 -1.85 9.35
N ARG A 30 -19.41 -0.59 9.10
CA ARG A 30 -19.71 -0.10 7.75
C ARG A 30 -18.44 -0.04 6.90
N ASP A 31 -17.31 0.31 7.50
CA ASP A 31 -16.02 0.35 6.81
C ASP A 31 -15.48 -1.06 6.50
N LEU A 32 -15.79 -2.05 7.36
CA LEU A 32 -15.49 -3.47 7.13
C LEU A 32 -16.49 -4.17 6.19
N ALA A 33 -17.70 -3.65 6.05
CA ALA A 33 -18.75 -4.20 5.19
C ALA A 33 -18.70 -3.64 3.75
N GLY A 34 -17.52 -3.25 3.28
CA GLY A 34 -17.27 -2.93 1.88
C GLY A 34 -17.79 -4.04 0.96
N PRO A 35 -18.31 -3.68 -0.23
CA PRO A 35 -19.10 -4.58 -1.06
C PRO A 35 -18.31 -5.84 -1.40
N ARG A 36 -18.87 -7.00 -1.03
CA ARG A 36 -18.40 -8.30 -1.46
C ARG A 36 -18.46 -8.35 -2.99
N THR A 37 -17.35 -8.03 -3.65
CA THR A 37 -17.17 -8.31 -5.07
C THR A 37 -17.16 -9.82 -5.24
N ALA A 38 -18.33 -10.34 -5.59
CA ALA A 38 -18.54 -11.73 -5.94
C ALA A 38 -17.61 -12.10 -7.09
N SER A 39 -16.60 -12.90 -6.78
CA SER A 39 -15.87 -13.70 -7.76
C SER A 39 -16.76 -14.84 -8.21
N THR A 40 -17.26 -14.77 -9.44
CA THR A 40 -17.62 -15.86 -10.37
C THR A 40 -17.95 -15.13 -11.68
N ARG A 41 -17.37 -15.40 -12.85
CA ARG A 41 -17.13 -16.70 -13.48
C ARG A 41 -16.27 -16.50 -14.73
N ARG A 42 -15.30 -17.40 -14.89
CA ARG A 42 -14.46 -17.61 -16.07
C ARG A 42 -15.25 -18.34 -17.18
N ARG A 43 -15.25 -17.83 -18.42
CA ARG A 43 -15.40 -18.51 -19.76
C ARG A 43 -15.78 -17.44 -20.79
N ARG A 44 -15.33 -17.37 -22.04
CA ARG A 44 -14.37 -18.07 -22.91
C ARG A 44 -14.39 -17.27 -24.23
N PRO A 45 -13.28 -16.86 -24.86
CA PRO A 45 -13.31 -16.47 -26.27
C PRO A 45 -13.20 -17.73 -27.15
N GLU A 46 -13.97 -17.77 -28.24
CA GLU A 46 -14.04 -18.84 -29.25
C GLU A 46 -12.70 -19.12 -29.96
N PRO A 47 -12.50 -20.34 -30.51
CA PRO A 47 -11.36 -20.66 -31.36
C PRO A 47 -11.62 -20.41 -32.86
N ALA A 48 -10.53 -20.10 -33.55
CA ALA A 48 -10.24 -20.30 -34.98
C ALA A 48 -10.69 -19.24 -36.01
N GLY A 49 -9.72 -18.38 -36.36
CA GLY A 49 -9.51 -17.87 -37.71
C GLY A 49 -7.99 -17.84 -37.98
N PRO A 50 -7.47 -18.43 -39.07
CA PRO A 50 -6.02 -18.58 -39.29
C PRO A 50 -5.46 -17.40 -40.10
N ALA A 51 -4.41 -16.75 -39.60
CA ALA A 51 -3.40 -16.02 -40.39
C ALA A 51 -2.34 -15.41 -39.46
N PRO A 52 -1.16 -15.02 -39.97
CA PRO A 52 -0.13 -15.86 -40.55
C PRO A 52 1.16 -15.76 -39.70
N THR A 53 2.06 -16.71 -39.89
CA THR A 53 3.44 -16.66 -39.39
C THR A 53 4.15 -15.39 -39.87
N PRO A 54 4.90 -14.70 -39.00
CA PRO A 54 6.16 -14.09 -39.41
C PRO A 54 7.31 -14.64 -38.56
N THR A 55 8.17 -15.38 -39.24
CA THR A 55 9.64 -15.41 -39.15
C THR A 55 10.33 -15.07 -37.81
N PRO A 56 11.23 -15.95 -37.31
CA PRO A 56 12.08 -15.65 -36.16
C PRO A 56 13.19 -14.68 -36.58
N GLY A 57 12.99 -13.40 -36.27
CA GLY A 57 13.99 -12.35 -36.40
C GLY A 57 14.59 -12.02 -35.04
N GLY A 58 15.88 -12.30 -34.88
CA GLY A 58 16.65 -11.92 -33.70
C GLY A 58 16.56 -10.43 -33.42
N GLY A 59 16.19 -10.10 -32.19
CA GLY A 59 16.27 -8.76 -31.62
C GLY A 59 17.00 -8.88 -30.28
N ALA A 60 18.20 -8.31 -30.25
CA ALA A 60 19.11 -8.21 -29.11
C ALA A 60 18.42 -7.80 -27.79
N PRO A 61 19.03 -8.11 -26.62
CA PRO A 61 18.55 -7.69 -25.32
C PRO A 61 18.31 -6.18 -25.34
N ARG A 62 17.06 -5.79 -25.04
CA ARG A 62 16.65 -4.39 -24.92
C ARG A 62 17.58 -3.73 -23.90
N ALA A 63 18.49 -2.89 -24.40
CA ALA A 63 19.40 -2.10 -23.59
C ALA A 63 18.63 -1.36 -22.50
N PRO A 64 19.18 -1.23 -21.28
CA PRO A 64 18.51 -0.57 -20.17
C PRO A 64 18.19 0.87 -20.58
N GLN A 65 16.93 1.26 -20.42
CA GLN A 65 16.51 2.64 -20.65
C GLN A 65 17.33 3.55 -19.72
N ARG A 66 18.25 4.30 -20.32
CA ARG A 66 19.07 5.29 -19.64
C ARG A 66 18.17 6.42 -19.14
N GLY A 67 18.13 6.62 -17.81
CA GLY A 67 17.58 7.83 -17.17
C GLY A 67 16.48 7.63 -16.11
N GLY A 68 16.01 6.39 -15.89
CA GLY A 68 15.07 6.11 -14.79
C GLY A 68 15.78 5.85 -13.46
N PRO A 69 15.09 5.98 -12.31
CA PRO A 69 15.68 5.61 -11.03
C PRO A 69 16.12 4.14 -11.07
N SER A 70 17.34 3.88 -10.61
CA SER A 70 18.02 2.59 -10.71
C SER A 70 18.00 1.81 -9.39
N ARG A 71 17.83 2.52 -8.28
CA ARG A 71 17.89 1.96 -6.93
C ARG A 71 16.85 2.58 -6.00
N LEU A 72 16.37 1.80 -5.04
CA LEU A 72 15.61 2.26 -3.89
C LEU A 72 16.57 2.34 -2.71
N VAL A 73 16.67 3.49 -2.07
CA VAL A 73 17.57 3.72 -0.93
C VAL A 73 16.74 4.02 0.31
N VAL A 74 17.10 3.41 1.43
CA VAL A 74 16.56 3.77 2.74
C VAL A 74 17.37 4.97 3.27
N VAL A 75 16.74 6.14 3.35
CA VAL A 75 17.39 7.41 3.75
C VAL A 75 17.23 7.71 5.24
N ALA A 76 16.23 7.11 5.90
CA ALA A 76 16.05 7.20 7.34
C ALA A 76 15.44 5.91 7.91
N GLY A 77 15.66 5.68 9.21
CA GLY A 77 15.17 4.51 9.95
C GLY A 77 16.27 3.49 10.28
N PRO A 78 15.91 2.33 10.86
CA PRO A 78 16.87 1.33 11.33
C PRO A 78 17.78 0.78 10.23
N LEU A 79 17.30 0.78 8.99
CA LEU A 79 17.98 0.23 7.82
C LEU A 79 18.61 1.30 6.92
N THR A 80 18.86 2.50 7.46
CA THR A 80 19.45 3.62 6.70
C THR A 80 20.73 3.19 5.97
N GLY A 81 20.84 3.54 4.69
CA GLY A 81 21.94 3.16 3.80
C GLY A 81 21.69 1.87 3.01
N THR A 82 20.66 1.09 3.34
CA THR A 82 20.28 -0.09 2.57
C THR A 82 19.82 0.33 1.17
N THR A 83 20.39 -0.30 0.15
CA THR A 83 20.09 -0.01 -1.25
C THR A 83 19.63 -1.27 -1.96
N ILE A 84 18.49 -1.19 -2.65
CA ILE A 84 17.89 -2.31 -3.38
C ILE A 84 17.82 -1.94 -4.87
N PRO A 85 18.26 -2.81 -5.78
CA PRO A 85 18.11 -2.56 -7.22
C PRO A 85 16.63 -2.56 -7.61
N LEU A 86 16.22 -1.56 -8.37
CA LEU A 86 14.86 -1.47 -8.88
C LEU A 86 14.67 -2.41 -10.07
N THR A 87 13.77 -3.38 -9.94
CA THR A 87 13.46 -4.37 -10.98
C THR A 87 12.04 -4.17 -11.53
N SER A 88 11.76 -4.78 -12.68
CA SER A 88 10.44 -4.71 -13.34
C SER A 88 9.31 -5.37 -12.54
N SER A 89 9.62 -6.21 -11.54
CA SER A 89 8.63 -6.83 -10.66
C SER A 89 8.12 -5.89 -9.55
N GLY A 90 8.78 -4.73 -9.37
CA GLY A 90 8.56 -3.87 -8.22
C GLY A 90 9.23 -4.38 -6.95
N VAL A 91 9.11 -3.58 -5.89
CA VAL A 91 9.68 -3.81 -4.57
C VAL A 91 8.54 -3.87 -3.57
N LEU A 92 8.40 -5.00 -2.87
CA LEU A 92 7.47 -5.14 -1.77
C LEU A 92 8.17 -4.77 -0.46
N ILE A 93 7.54 -3.92 0.33
CA ILE A 93 8.10 -3.36 1.57
C ILE A 93 7.19 -3.74 2.73
N GLY A 94 7.77 -4.25 3.82
CA GLY A 94 7.03 -4.61 5.02
C GLY A 94 7.83 -5.50 5.97
N ARG A 95 7.20 -5.91 7.05
CA ARG A 95 7.85 -6.71 8.12
C ARG A 95 8.02 -8.19 7.78
N ALA A 96 7.26 -8.71 6.82
CA ALA A 96 7.33 -10.14 6.51
C ALA A 96 8.66 -10.48 5.81
N PRO A 97 9.23 -11.66 6.08
CA PRO A 97 10.45 -12.12 5.40
C PRO A 97 10.22 -12.38 3.90
N SER A 98 8.97 -12.41 3.43
CA SER A 98 8.61 -12.50 2.01
C SER A 98 8.74 -11.17 1.25
N CYS A 99 9.01 -10.06 1.94
CA CYS A 99 9.18 -8.75 1.34
C CYS A 99 10.59 -8.59 0.74
N THR A 100 10.69 -7.80 -0.32
CA THR A 100 11.99 -7.48 -0.94
C THR A 100 12.81 -6.57 -0.02
N LEU A 101 12.14 -5.57 0.58
CA LEU A 101 12.68 -4.79 1.68
C LEU A 101 11.97 -5.22 2.96
N VAL A 102 12.67 -6.03 3.76
CA VAL A 102 12.17 -6.45 5.07
C VAL A 102 12.48 -5.34 6.07
N LEU A 103 11.44 -4.75 6.65
CA LEU A 103 11.55 -3.77 7.72
C LEU A 103 11.44 -4.48 9.06
N ASP A 104 12.45 -4.36 9.92
CA ASP A 104 12.38 -4.86 11.29
C ASP A 104 11.85 -3.75 12.21
N ASP A 105 10.60 -3.36 11.99
CA ASP A 105 9.92 -2.34 12.80
C ASP A 105 8.47 -2.72 13.11
N ASP A 106 8.01 -2.42 14.33
CA ASP A 106 6.64 -2.73 14.80
C ASP A 106 5.57 -1.79 14.22
N TYR A 107 5.99 -0.67 13.61
CA TYR A 107 5.10 0.27 12.95
C TYR A 107 4.80 -0.14 11.50
N SER A 108 5.37 -1.24 11.03
CA SER A 108 5.24 -1.74 9.68
C SER A 108 4.41 -3.02 9.62
N SER A 109 3.41 -3.02 8.74
CA SER A 109 2.63 -4.22 8.49
C SER A 109 3.46 -5.27 7.73
N SER A 110 3.04 -6.54 7.83
CA SER A 110 3.71 -7.67 7.17
C SER A 110 3.93 -7.42 5.68
N ARG A 111 2.90 -6.92 4.98
CA ARG A 111 2.99 -6.33 3.63
C ARG A 111 2.44 -4.92 3.74
N HIS A 112 3.32 -3.93 3.79
CA HIS A 112 2.95 -2.56 4.12
C HIS A 112 2.64 -1.77 2.84
N ALA A 113 3.63 -1.69 1.95
CA ALA A 113 3.54 -0.93 0.72
C ALA A 113 4.23 -1.68 -0.41
N ARG A 114 3.85 -1.36 -1.63
CA ARG A 114 4.58 -1.79 -2.82
C ARG A 114 4.95 -0.59 -3.67
N ILE A 115 6.15 -0.63 -4.22
CA ILE A 115 6.62 0.33 -5.23
C ILE A 115 6.83 -0.43 -6.53
N PHE A 116 6.18 -0.03 -7.61
CA PHE A 116 6.21 -0.78 -8.86
C PHE A 116 6.29 0.14 -10.09
N PRO A 117 6.93 -0.33 -11.18
CA PRO A 117 6.97 0.43 -12.42
C PRO A 117 5.70 0.14 -13.25
N GLN A 118 5.08 1.18 -13.79
CA GLN A 118 3.97 1.09 -14.73
C GLN A 118 4.13 2.16 -15.82
N GLY A 119 4.11 1.76 -17.09
CA GLY A 119 4.21 2.72 -18.21
C GLY A 119 5.51 3.54 -18.24
N GLY A 120 6.59 3.07 -17.60
CA GLY A 120 7.86 3.81 -17.50
C GLY A 120 7.94 4.82 -16.35
N GLN A 121 6.87 4.93 -15.55
CA GLN A 121 6.86 5.71 -14.30
C GLN A 121 6.81 4.77 -13.10
N TRP A 122 7.21 5.27 -11.94
CA TRP A 122 7.13 4.54 -10.69
C TRP A 122 5.91 4.98 -9.90
N PHE A 123 5.30 4.03 -9.20
CA PHE A 123 4.13 4.25 -8.37
C PHE A 123 4.34 3.60 -7.02
N VAL A 124 3.72 4.17 -6.00
CA VAL A 124 3.61 3.61 -4.67
C VAL A 124 2.15 3.31 -4.36
N GLU A 125 1.92 2.19 -3.72
CA GLU A 125 0.59 1.78 -3.24
C GLU A 125 0.70 1.22 -1.83
N ASP A 126 -0.16 1.72 -0.94
CA ASP A 126 -0.35 1.17 0.39
C ASP A 126 -1.21 -0.09 0.32
N LEU A 127 -0.75 -1.19 0.92
CA LEU A 127 -1.41 -2.49 0.87
C LEU A 127 -2.39 -2.70 2.04
N GLY A 128 -2.95 -1.61 2.58
CA GLY A 128 -3.82 -1.64 3.75
C GLY A 128 -3.00 -1.71 5.04
N SER A 129 -1.94 -0.91 5.13
CA SER A 129 -1.12 -0.86 6.33
C SER A 129 -1.86 -0.22 7.50
N THR A 130 -1.49 -0.61 8.72
CA THR A 130 -2.14 -0.11 9.94
C THR A 130 -1.85 1.37 10.17
N ASN A 131 -0.58 1.77 10.01
CA ASN A 131 -0.14 3.14 10.27
C ASN A 131 -0.20 4.03 9.02
N GLY A 132 -0.31 3.45 7.82
CA GLY A 132 -0.31 4.19 6.57
C GLY A 132 1.09 4.38 5.99
N THR A 133 1.11 4.59 4.68
CA THR A 133 2.29 5.05 3.92
C THR A 133 2.13 6.55 3.64
N TYR A 134 3.21 7.32 3.78
CA TYR A 134 3.17 8.78 3.61
C TYR A 134 4.22 9.27 2.61
N ILE A 135 3.89 10.34 1.89
CA ILE A 135 4.82 11.10 1.06
C ILE A 135 4.86 12.52 1.62
N GLY A 136 5.94 12.86 2.32
CA GLY A 136 5.96 14.08 3.14
C GLY A 136 4.88 14.03 4.22
N GLU A 137 3.91 14.96 4.16
CA GLU A 137 2.79 15.05 5.10
C GLU A 137 1.49 14.39 4.58
N GLU A 138 1.48 13.94 3.32
CA GLU A 138 0.28 13.38 2.69
C GLU A 138 0.26 11.85 2.79
N ARG A 139 -0.88 11.29 3.21
CA ARG A 139 -1.08 9.83 3.25
C ARG A 139 -1.41 9.30 1.85
N VAL A 140 -0.69 8.27 1.42
CA VAL A 140 -0.94 7.56 0.16
C VAL A 140 -2.31 6.89 0.20
N GLN A 141 -3.17 7.22 -0.78
CA GLN A 141 -4.47 6.57 -0.98
C GLN A 141 -4.49 5.92 -2.37
N GLY A 142 -4.65 4.60 -2.43
CA GLY A 142 -4.60 3.85 -3.69
C GLY A 142 -3.21 3.89 -4.33
N ILE A 143 -3.17 4.08 -5.65
CA ILE A 143 -1.94 4.09 -6.45
C ILE A 143 -1.54 5.55 -6.72
N VAL A 144 -0.38 5.96 -6.22
CA VAL A 144 0.13 7.34 -6.34
C VAL A 144 1.45 7.34 -7.11
N PRO A 145 1.66 8.25 -8.08
CA PRO A 145 2.93 8.35 -8.80
C PRO A 145 4.06 8.77 -7.85
N LEU A 146 5.21 8.12 -7.97
CA LEU A 146 6.40 8.37 -7.17
C LEU A 146 7.54 8.87 -8.07
N ALA A 147 7.95 10.11 -7.85
CA ALA A 147 9.08 10.70 -8.55
C ALA A 147 10.43 10.33 -7.87
N PRO A 148 11.54 10.27 -8.63
CA PRO A 148 12.88 10.17 -8.04
C PRO A 148 13.17 11.33 -7.08
N GLY A 149 13.88 11.05 -5.99
CA GLY A 149 14.22 12.06 -4.96
C GLY A 149 13.12 12.32 -3.93
N VAL A 150 11.94 11.71 -4.10
CA VAL A 150 10.82 11.88 -3.15
C VAL A 150 10.88 10.78 -2.09
N GLY A 151 10.92 11.20 -0.82
CA GLY A 151 10.91 10.30 0.33
C GLY A 151 9.51 9.78 0.65
N VAL A 152 9.38 8.45 0.73
CA VAL A 152 8.18 7.74 1.15
C VAL A 152 8.42 7.18 2.55
N GLN A 153 7.61 7.60 3.52
CA GLN A 153 7.65 7.09 4.87
C GLN A 153 6.77 5.84 5.02
N ILE A 154 7.37 4.78 5.54
CA ILE A 154 6.76 3.48 5.80
C ILE A 154 7.20 3.04 7.20
N GLY A 155 6.26 3.03 8.15
CA GLY A 155 6.60 2.79 9.55
C GLY A 155 7.58 3.85 10.07
N GLN A 156 8.73 3.41 10.56
CA GLN A 156 9.81 4.32 11.01
C GLN A 156 10.88 4.59 9.93
N SER A 157 10.73 3.98 8.75
CA SER A 157 11.71 4.06 7.68
C SER A 157 11.26 5.04 6.59
N VAL A 158 12.20 5.75 5.98
CA VAL A 158 11.95 6.58 4.80
C VAL A 158 12.76 6.02 3.63
N VAL A 159 12.08 5.77 2.52
CA VAL A 159 12.68 5.22 1.30
C VAL A 159 12.56 6.20 0.14
N GLU A 160 13.57 6.22 -0.72
CA GLU A 160 13.65 7.17 -1.83
C GLU A 160 14.12 6.46 -3.10
N LEU A 161 13.50 6.81 -4.24
CA LEU A 161 13.96 6.36 -5.54
C LEU A 161 15.14 7.21 -6.00
N GLN A 162 16.28 6.59 -6.27
CA GLN A 162 17.48 7.27 -6.75
C GLN A 162 17.96 6.72 -8.10
N GLY A 163 18.47 7.62 -8.93
CA GLY A 163 19.07 7.36 -10.24
C GLY A 163 20.58 7.41 -10.16
#